data_AF-A0A7X8AAF4-F1
#
_entry.id   AF-A0A7X8AAF4-F1
#
_cell.length_a   1.000
_cell.length_b   1.000
_cell.length_c   1.000
_cell.angle_alpha   90.00
_cell.angle_beta   90.00
_cell.angle_gamma   90.00
#
_symmetry.space_group_name_H-M   'P 1'
#
loop_
_entity.id
_entity.type
_entity.pdbx_description
1 polymer ?
#
loop_
_entity_poly.entity_id
_entity_poly.type
_entity_poly.pdbx_seq_one_letter_code
_entity_poly.pdbx_strand_id
1 'polypeptide(L)'
;HPGAMSARGTSEFVFNQAFAQQLRDAFGARGQRVRMINEHGGLKNLRERSQYADGAAFLISVHHDSVQPHYLEKWTYNGSERRFSDRYSGFSLFVSRLNPHVAASLRCASAIGQSLQARGFSFTKHHAEPIAGEGREWADAENGVYYYDELIVLKTAAQPALLFEAGIIVNRVEELELLDADRRRKMADAIADAMRVCMQNGK
;
A
#
# COMPACT_ATOMS: atom_id res chain seq x y z
N HIS A 1 2.38 -16.54 -1.42
CA HIS A 1 1.52 -16.56 -0.22
C HIS A 1 0.16 -15.95 -0.56
N PRO A 2 -0.95 -16.43 0.03
CA PRO A 2 -2.31 -15.95 -0.25
C PRO A 2 -2.63 -14.52 0.27
N GLY A 3 -1.64 -13.81 0.82
CA GLY A 3 -1.83 -12.53 1.51
C GLY A 3 -2.32 -12.71 2.94
N ALA A 4 -2.55 -11.60 3.63
CA ALA A 4 -3.15 -11.58 4.97
C ALA A 4 -4.67 -11.90 4.93
N MET A 5 -5.22 -12.20 6.10
CA MET A 5 -6.67 -12.34 6.32
C MET A 5 -7.11 -11.28 7.32
N SER A 6 -8.20 -10.59 7.02
CA SER A 6 -8.75 -9.55 7.87
C SER A 6 -9.33 -10.11 9.17
N ALA A 7 -9.61 -9.25 10.14
CA ALA A 7 -10.13 -9.66 11.43
C ALA A 7 -11.45 -10.45 11.31
N ARG A 8 -12.31 -10.10 10.35
CA ARG A 8 -13.57 -10.80 10.03
C ARG A 8 -13.47 -11.87 8.94
N GLY A 9 -12.27 -12.15 8.44
CA GLY A 9 -12.00 -13.27 7.53
C GLY A 9 -12.15 -12.96 6.05
N THR A 10 -12.06 -11.69 5.65
CA THR A 10 -11.94 -11.29 4.24
C THR A 10 -10.47 -11.33 3.83
N SER A 11 -10.15 -11.83 2.64
CA SER A 11 -8.75 -11.91 2.19
C SER A 11 -8.21 -10.54 1.78
N GLU A 12 -6.91 -10.31 1.98
CA GLU A 12 -6.19 -9.10 1.55
C GLU A 12 -6.43 -8.79 0.07
N PHE A 13 -6.51 -9.82 -0.78
CA PHE A 13 -6.77 -9.65 -2.21
C PHE A 13 -8.07 -8.88 -2.50
N VAL A 14 -9.15 -9.11 -1.73
CA VAL A 14 -10.42 -8.39 -1.91
C VAL A 14 -10.24 -6.90 -1.60
N PHE A 15 -9.52 -6.57 -0.53
CA PHE A 15 -9.22 -5.19 -0.17
C PHE A 15 -8.33 -4.52 -1.22
N ASN A 16 -7.27 -5.22 -1.67
CA ASN A 16 -6.34 -4.73 -2.69
C ASN A 16 -7.07 -4.43 -4.00
N GLN A 17 -7.93 -5.35 -4.44
CA GLN A 17 -8.71 -5.17 -5.67
C GLN A 17 -9.68 -3.99 -5.54
N ALA A 18 -10.43 -3.89 -4.44
CA ALA A 18 -11.38 -2.80 -4.23
C ALA A 18 -10.70 -1.42 -4.19
N PHE A 19 -9.52 -1.32 -3.57
CA PHE A 19 -8.77 -0.07 -3.54
C PHE A 19 -8.11 0.26 -4.89
N ALA A 20 -7.54 -0.74 -5.57
CA ALA A 20 -6.92 -0.54 -6.88
C ALA A 20 -7.94 -0.08 -7.93
N GLN A 21 -9.19 -0.53 -7.85
CA GLN A 21 -10.28 0.00 -8.68
C GLN A 21 -10.55 1.49 -8.41
N GLN A 22 -10.58 1.91 -7.14
CA GLN A 22 -10.74 3.33 -6.79
C GLN A 22 -9.57 4.19 -7.28
N LEU A 23 -8.34 3.67 -7.22
CA LEU A 23 -7.19 4.33 -7.83
C LEU A 23 -7.36 4.48 -9.35
N ARG A 24 -7.76 3.42 -10.05
CA ARG A 24 -8.02 3.48 -11.51
C ARG A 24 -9.00 4.60 -11.85
N ASP A 25 -10.11 4.68 -11.11
CA ASP A 25 -11.14 5.68 -11.34
C ASP A 25 -10.63 7.10 -11.03
N ALA A 26 -9.92 7.29 -9.92
CA ALA A 26 -9.33 8.58 -9.53
C ALA A 26 -8.27 9.10 -10.52
N PHE A 27 -7.41 8.21 -11.01
CA PHE A 27 -6.42 8.53 -12.06
C PHE A 27 -7.11 8.81 -13.40
N GLY A 28 -8.12 8.02 -13.77
CA GLY A 28 -8.90 8.20 -15.00
C GLY A 28 -9.64 9.54 -15.03
N ALA A 29 -10.22 9.95 -13.90
CA ALA A 29 -10.86 11.27 -13.75
C ALA A 29 -9.89 12.45 -13.96
N ARG A 30 -8.58 12.21 -13.81
CA ARG A 30 -7.49 13.18 -14.05
C ARG A 30 -6.83 13.01 -15.42
N GLY A 31 -7.43 12.22 -16.32
CA GLY A 31 -6.94 11.99 -17.68
C GLY A 31 -5.70 11.09 -17.76
N GLN A 32 -5.35 10.37 -16.69
CA GLN A 32 -4.20 9.48 -16.67
C GLN A 32 -4.59 8.07 -17.14
N ARG A 33 -3.76 7.49 -18.01
CA ARG A 33 -3.94 6.10 -18.45
C ARG A 33 -3.47 5.15 -17.35
N VAL A 34 -4.32 4.21 -16.97
CA VAL A 34 -4.04 3.20 -15.95
C VAL A 34 -4.05 1.80 -16.57
N ARG A 35 -3.04 1.01 -16.24
CA ARG A 35 -2.97 -0.42 -16.55
C ARG A 35 -3.03 -1.20 -15.24
N MET A 36 -4.10 -1.98 -15.06
CA MET A 36 -4.24 -2.89 -13.92
C MET A 36 -3.39 -4.14 -14.14
N ILE A 37 -2.65 -4.55 -13.11
CA ILE A 37 -1.80 -5.75 -13.15
C ILE A 37 -2.33 -6.74 -12.12
N ASN A 38 -2.49 -8.00 -12.52
CA ASN A 38 -3.00 -9.08 -11.66
C ASN A 38 -4.39 -8.81 -11.05
N GLU A 39 -5.28 -8.14 -11.80
CA GLU A 39 -6.64 -7.77 -11.33
C GLU A 39 -7.47 -8.99 -10.87
N HIS A 40 -7.27 -10.16 -11.47
CA HIS A 40 -7.97 -11.41 -11.13
C HIS A 40 -7.14 -12.39 -10.30
N GLY A 41 -5.95 -12.00 -9.82
CA GLY A 41 -5.13 -12.85 -8.95
C GLY A 41 -4.42 -14.04 -9.62
N GLY A 42 -4.51 -14.17 -10.94
CA GLY A 42 -3.94 -15.31 -11.68
C GLY A 42 -2.41 -15.30 -11.84
N LEU A 43 -1.75 -14.13 -11.72
CA LEU A 43 -0.30 -14.00 -11.87
C LEU A 43 0.40 -14.33 -10.56
N LYS A 44 0.96 -15.54 -10.48
CA LYS A 44 1.63 -16.05 -9.27
C LYS A 44 3.08 -15.58 -9.14
N ASN A 45 3.76 -15.27 -10.24
CA ASN A 45 5.16 -14.85 -10.24
C ASN A 45 5.30 -13.34 -10.00
N LEU A 46 6.00 -12.94 -8.93
CA LEU A 46 6.19 -11.53 -8.57
C LEU A 46 7.06 -10.77 -9.58
N ARG A 47 8.05 -11.42 -10.19
CA ARG A 47 8.93 -10.79 -11.18
C ARG A 47 8.18 -10.49 -12.48
N GLU A 48 7.27 -11.37 -12.89
CA GLU A 48 6.41 -11.13 -14.04
C GLU A 48 5.53 -9.90 -13.82
N ARG A 49 5.02 -9.69 -12.60
CA ARG A 49 4.18 -8.52 -12.28
C ARG A 49 4.90 -7.19 -12.55
N SER A 50 6.20 -7.08 -12.26
CA SER A 50 6.93 -5.83 -12.57
C SER A 50 7.17 -5.67 -14.07
N GLN A 51 7.35 -6.76 -14.83
CA GLN A 51 7.50 -6.73 -16.29
C GLN A 51 6.21 -6.28 -16.99
N TYR A 52 5.04 -6.66 -16.46
CA TYR A 52 3.76 -6.11 -16.93
C TYR A 52 3.65 -4.59 -16.73
N ALA A 53 4.52 -3.96 -15.94
CA ALA A 53 4.57 -2.51 -15.77
C ALA A 53 5.51 -1.81 -16.78
N ASP A 54 6.25 -2.54 -17.62
CA ASP A 54 7.19 -1.98 -18.58
C ASP A 54 6.53 -0.92 -19.48
N GLY A 55 7.24 0.20 -19.66
CA GLY A 55 6.76 1.37 -20.41
C GLY A 55 5.78 2.27 -19.66
N ALA A 56 5.38 1.94 -18.43
CA ALA A 56 4.61 2.85 -17.60
C ALA A 56 5.52 3.97 -17.02
N ALA A 57 4.93 5.14 -16.78
CA ALA A 57 5.65 6.25 -16.15
C ALA A 57 5.94 6.00 -14.66
N PHE A 58 5.12 5.16 -14.01
CA PHE A 58 5.22 4.85 -12.58
C PHE A 58 4.49 3.54 -12.27
N LEU A 59 4.91 2.81 -11.23
CA LEU A 59 4.24 1.63 -10.69
C LEU A 59 3.85 1.82 -9.21
N ILE A 60 2.58 1.59 -8.89
CA ILE A 60 2.08 1.55 -7.51
C ILE A 60 1.64 0.11 -7.20
N SER A 61 2.34 -0.55 -6.28
CA SER A 61 1.92 -1.86 -5.74
C SER A 61 0.95 -1.62 -4.59
N VAL A 62 -0.30 -2.09 -4.71
CA VAL A 62 -1.35 -1.88 -3.70
C VAL A 62 -1.47 -3.08 -2.79
N HIS A 63 -1.42 -2.83 -1.48
CA HIS A 63 -1.52 -3.83 -0.43
C HIS A 63 -2.42 -3.36 0.72
N HIS A 64 -2.72 -4.31 1.60
CA HIS A 64 -3.23 -4.06 2.93
C HIS A 64 -2.42 -4.92 3.89
N ASP A 65 -2.24 -4.42 5.10
CA ASP A 65 -1.24 -4.96 6.00
C ASP A 65 -1.86 -5.80 7.12
N SER A 66 -1.00 -6.60 7.73
CA SER A 66 -1.23 -7.29 9.00
C SER A 66 -0.29 -6.68 10.05
N VAL A 67 -0.10 -7.35 11.17
CA VAL A 67 0.97 -7.06 12.14
C VAL A 67 1.81 -8.30 12.36
N GLN A 68 2.96 -8.16 13.02
CA GLN A 68 3.75 -9.32 13.45
C GLN A 68 2.92 -10.32 14.28
N PRO A 69 3.17 -11.63 14.14
CA PRO A 69 2.32 -12.67 14.75
C PRO A 69 2.12 -12.55 16.27
N HIS A 70 3.07 -11.96 17.00
CA HIS A 70 2.98 -11.80 18.45
C HIS A 70 2.02 -10.69 18.89
N TYR A 71 1.58 -9.82 17.98
CA TYR A 71 0.53 -8.84 18.23
C TYR A 71 -0.87 -9.36 17.93
N LEU A 72 -1.00 -10.57 17.37
CA LEU A 72 -2.28 -11.16 17.04
C LEU A 72 -2.90 -11.86 18.24
N GLU A 73 -4.13 -11.49 18.53
CA GLU A 73 -5.00 -12.13 19.51
C GLU A 73 -6.07 -13.01 18.83
N LYS A 74 -6.77 -13.83 19.62
CA LYS A 74 -7.87 -14.66 19.12
C LYS A 74 -9.20 -14.02 19.50
N TRP A 75 -10.17 -14.10 18.60
CA TRP A 75 -11.56 -13.74 18.90
C TRP A 75 -12.52 -14.64 18.13
N THR A 76 -13.78 -14.67 18.55
CA THR A 76 -14.84 -15.38 17.85
C THR A 76 -15.71 -14.38 17.10
N TYR A 77 -15.82 -14.56 15.78
CA TYR A 77 -16.71 -13.79 14.92
C TYR A 77 -17.57 -14.73 14.09
N ASN A 78 -18.90 -14.57 14.16
CA ASN A 78 -19.88 -15.45 13.51
C ASN A 78 -19.60 -16.95 13.75
N GLY A 79 -19.31 -17.32 15.00
CA GLY A 79 -19.05 -18.71 15.40
C GLY A 79 -17.71 -19.29 14.95
N SER A 80 -16.86 -18.51 14.26
CA SER A 80 -15.52 -18.94 13.84
C SER A 80 -14.43 -18.27 14.68
N GLU A 81 -13.41 -19.01 15.09
CA GLU A 81 -12.19 -18.43 15.65
C GLU A 81 -11.43 -17.66 14.55
N ARG A 82 -11.05 -16.41 14.85
CA ARG A 82 -10.33 -15.50 13.97
C ARG A 82 -9.17 -14.87 14.72
N ARG A 83 -8.27 -14.20 13.98
CA ARG A 83 -7.14 -13.44 14.52
C ARG A 83 -7.40 -11.95 14.33
N PHE A 84 -6.99 -11.13 15.29
CA PHE A 84 -7.10 -9.68 15.19
C PHE A 84 -5.96 -9.00 15.94
N SER A 85 -5.76 -7.71 15.69
CA SER A 85 -4.95 -6.81 16.52
C SER A 85 -5.43 -5.38 16.35
N ASP A 86 -5.82 -4.72 17.44
CA ASP A 86 -6.25 -3.31 17.41
C ASP A 86 -5.13 -2.34 17.79
N ARG A 87 -3.90 -2.85 17.93
CA ARG A 87 -2.74 -2.08 18.42
C ARG A 87 -2.27 -1.03 17.41
N TYR A 88 -2.39 -1.32 16.13
CA TYR A 88 -1.94 -0.45 15.05
C TYR A 88 -3.05 -0.22 14.04
N SER A 89 -2.99 0.95 13.39
CA SER A 89 -3.81 1.32 12.25
C SER A 89 -3.08 2.37 11.41
N GLY A 90 -3.57 2.62 10.20
CA GLY A 90 -3.03 3.65 9.31
C GLY A 90 -2.21 3.07 8.16
N PHE A 91 -1.95 3.92 7.17
CA PHE A 91 -1.27 3.53 5.94
C PHE A 91 0.26 3.42 6.13
N SER A 92 0.95 2.79 5.17
CA SER A 92 2.40 2.85 5.07
C SER A 92 2.83 2.89 3.59
N LEU A 93 4.01 3.46 3.34
CA LEU A 93 4.61 3.58 2.01
C LEU A 93 5.99 2.96 2.02
N PHE A 94 6.34 2.23 0.97
CA PHE A 94 7.67 1.63 0.82
C PHE A 94 8.28 1.95 -0.53
N VAL A 95 9.58 2.19 -0.49
CA VAL A 95 10.44 2.30 -1.68
C VAL A 95 11.64 1.37 -1.50
N SER A 96 12.24 0.96 -2.61
CA SER A 96 13.47 0.16 -2.58
C SER A 96 14.64 0.98 -3.11
N ARG A 97 15.77 0.91 -2.40
CA ARG A 97 17.09 1.41 -2.81
C ARG A 97 17.64 0.65 -4.00
N LEU A 98 17.18 -0.58 -4.21
CA LEU A 98 17.56 -1.42 -5.34
C LEU A 98 16.79 -1.07 -6.63
N ASN A 99 15.78 -0.20 -6.56
CA ASN A 99 15.15 0.34 -7.76
C ASN A 99 16.05 1.42 -8.38
N PRO A 100 16.34 1.37 -9.71
CA PRO A 100 17.23 2.35 -10.37
C PRO A 100 16.73 3.80 -10.32
N HIS A 101 15.45 4.01 -9.97
CA HIS A 101 14.81 5.31 -9.87
C HIS A 101 14.37 5.68 -8.45
N VAL A 102 15.06 5.16 -7.42
CA VAL A 102 14.71 5.38 -6.00
C VAL A 102 14.43 6.84 -5.63
N ALA A 103 15.18 7.81 -6.17
CA ALA A 103 14.95 9.23 -5.89
C ALA A 103 13.57 9.72 -6.37
N ALA A 104 13.12 9.26 -7.54
CA ALA A 104 11.78 9.57 -8.06
C ALA A 104 10.69 8.83 -7.28
N SER A 105 10.94 7.55 -6.94
CA SER A 105 10.05 6.75 -6.10
C SER A 105 9.82 7.42 -4.73
N LEU A 106 10.91 7.83 -4.06
CA LEU A 106 10.86 8.49 -2.75
C LEU A 106 10.13 9.83 -2.84
N ARG A 107 10.47 10.70 -3.80
CA ARG A 107 9.79 11.99 -3.99
C ARG A 107 8.27 11.81 -4.12
N CYS A 108 7.82 10.84 -4.92
CA CYS A 108 6.40 10.58 -5.10
C CYS A 108 5.75 9.93 -3.88
N ALA A 109 6.44 9.01 -3.20
CA ALA A 109 5.96 8.43 -1.94
C ALA A 109 5.79 9.52 -0.86
N SER A 110 6.78 10.39 -0.65
CA SER A 110 6.69 11.52 0.29
C SER A 110 5.50 12.44 -0.03
N ALA A 111 5.32 12.79 -1.31
CA ALA A 111 4.19 13.63 -1.73
C ALA A 111 2.83 12.96 -1.47
N ILE A 112 2.73 11.64 -1.66
CA ILE A 112 1.53 10.86 -1.34
C ILE A 112 1.27 10.88 0.17
N GLY A 113 2.29 10.60 0.99
CA GLY A 113 2.17 10.60 2.44
C GLY A 113 1.73 11.97 2.98
N GLN A 114 2.30 13.05 2.47
CA GLN A 114 1.89 14.42 2.80
C GLN A 114 0.42 14.68 2.42
N SER A 115 0.01 14.30 1.20
CA SER A 115 -1.35 14.51 0.71
C SER A 115 -2.40 13.72 1.51
N LEU A 116 -2.07 12.49 1.91
CA LEU A 116 -2.93 11.66 2.77
C LEU A 116 -3.07 12.29 4.17
N GLN A 117 -1.98 12.73 4.77
CA GLN A 117 -2.00 13.40 6.07
C GLN A 117 -2.80 14.71 6.05
N ALA A 118 -2.66 15.51 4.99
CA ALA A 118 -3.46 16.73 4.81
C ALA A 118 -4.97 16.47 4.71
N ARG A 119 -5.38 15.22 4.43
CA ARG A 119 -6.78 14.77 4.40
C ARG A 119 -7.19 13.98 5.64
N GLY A 120 -6.38 13.99 6.69
CA GLY A 120 -6.68 13.38 7.98
C GLY A 120 -6.35 11.89 8.08
N PHE A 121 -5.68 11.29 7.08
CA PHE A 121 -5.20 9.92 7.19
C PHE A 121 -3.88 9.88 7.94
N SER A 122 -3.74 9.01 8.94
CA SER A 122 -2.48 8.78 9.65
C SER A 122 -1.72 7.58 9.08
N PHE A 123 -0.39 7.66 9.10
CA PHE A 123 0.45 6.51 8.79
C PHE A 123 0.77 5.70 10.05
N THR A 124 1.02 4.41 9.88
CA THR A 124 1.43 3.52 10.96
C THR A 124 2.95 3.55 11.15
N LYS A 125 3.41 3.49 12.41
CA LYS A 125 4.84 3.51 12.80
C LYS A 125 5.42 2.14 13.11
N HIS A 126 4.59 1.09 13.11
CA HIS A 126 4.99 -0.22 13.63
C HIS A 126 6.13 -0.87 12.83
N HIS A 127 6.28 -0.51 11.55
CA HIS A 127 7.39 -1.01 10.74
C HIS A 127 8.78 -0.57 11.20
N ALA A 128 8.88 0.52 11.96
CA ALA A 128 10.13 0.98 12.57
C ALA A 128 10.40 0.36 13.95
N GLU A 129 9.51 -0.48 14.47
CA GLU A 129 9.75 -1.10 15.78
C GLU A 129 11.00 -1.99 15.76
N PRO A 130 11.88 -1.91 16.78
CA PRO A 130 13.11 -2.68 16.83
C PRO A 130 12.85 -4.13 17.29
N ILE A 131 12.06 -4.86 16.49
CA ILE A 131 11.65 -6.25 16.73
C ILE A 131 11.92 -7.12 15.49
N ALA A 132 12.02 -8.43 15.69
CA ALA A 132 12.18 -9.36 14.59
C ALA A 132 11.00 -9.27 13.60
N GLY A 133 11.31 -9.12 12.31
CA GLY A 133 10.33 -8.94 11.23
C GLY A 133 9.97 -7.48 10.93
N GLU A 134 10.34 -6.54 11.82
CA GLU A 134 10.22 -5.09 11.61
C GLU A 134 11.63 -4.45 11.66
N GLY A 135 11.73 -3.17 12.04
CA GLY A 135 12.99 -2.43 12.12
C GLY A 135 13.41 -1.80 10.80
N ARG A 136 12.43 -1.47 9.94
CA ARG A 136 12.67 -0.80 8.66
C ARG A 136 13.16 0.62 8.90
N GLU A 137 14.15 1.01 8.12
CA GLU A 137 14.66 2.37 8.14
C GLU A 137 13.67 3.33 7.48
N TRP A 138 13.57 4.54 8.03
CA TRP A 138 12.81 5.62 7.42
C TRP A 138 13.48 6.08 6.12
N ALA A 139 12.68 6.16 5.06
CA ALA A 139 13.03 6.93 3.87
C ALA A 139 12.55 8.38 4.00
N ASP A 140 11.40 8.56 4.65
CA ASP A 140 10.85 9.85 5.06
C ASP A 140 9.94 9.63 6.28
N ALA A 141 10.43 10.01 7.46
CA ALA A 141 9.73 9.81 8.72
C ALA A 141 8.52 10.73 8.91
N GLU A 142 8.49 11.89 8.24
CA GLU A 142 7.39 12.84 8.34
C GLU A 142 6.19 12.39 7.50
N ASN A 143 6.44 11.63 6.43
CA ASN A 143 5.42 11.21 5.46
C ASN A 143 5.14 9.70 5.45
N GLY A 144 5.63 8.95 6.44
CA GLY A 144 5.30 7.53 6.60
C GLY A 144 5.94 6.63 5.53
N VAL A 145 7.13 6.99 5.03
CA VAL A 145 7.83 6.24 3.98
C VAL A 145 9.01 5.47 4.56
N TYR A 146 9.08 4.19 4.24
CA TYR A 146 10.13 3.27 4.66
C TYR A 146 10.97 2.79 3.46
N TYR A 147 12.24 2.49 3.73
CA TYR A 147 13.01 1.66 2.82
C TYR A 147 12.72 0.18 3.07
N TYR A 148 12.47 -0.57 1.99
CA TYR A 148 12.37 -2.03 2.07
C TYR A 148 12.80 -2.71 0.76
N ASP A 149 13.98 -3.36 0.80
CA ASP A 149 14.68 -3.86 -0.39
C ASP A 149 14.35 -5.31 -0.76
N GLU A 150 13.58 -6.01 0.08
CA GLU A 150 13.16 -7.38 -0.20
C GLU A 150 11.91 -7.48 -1.06
N LEU A 151 11.21 -6.37 -1.31
CA LEU A 151 10.04 -6.33 -2.17
C LEU A 151 10.44 -6.51 -3.64
N ILE A 152 10.27 -7.74 -4.14
CA ILE A 152 10.61 -8.12 -5.52
C ILE A 152 10.03 -7.14 -6.54
N VAL A 153 8.73 -6.82 -6.42
CA VAL A 153 8.04 -5.93 -7.36
C VAL A 153 8.68 -4.54 -7.43
N LEU A 154 9.20 -4.02 -6.31
CA LEU A 154 9.84 -2.70 -6.30
C LEU A 154 11.25 -2.75 -6.86
N LYS A 155 12.07 -3.74 -6.45
CA LYS A 155 13.46 -3.84 -6.89
C LYS A 155 13.63 -4.28 -8.33
N THR A 156 12.64 -4.95 -8.93
CA THR A 156 12.68 -5.41 -10.34
C THR A 156 11.89 -4.52 -11.29
N ALA A 157 11.28 -3.43 -10.82
CA ALA A 157 10.62 -2.46 -11.68
C ALA A 157 11.63 -1.61 -12.46
N ALA A 158 11.42 -1.48 -13.77
CA ALA A 158 12.27 -0.66 -14.64
C ALA A 158 11.94 0.84 -14.59
N GLN A 159 10.78 1.20 -14.04
CA GLN A 159 10.31 2.57 -13.81
C GLN A 159 10.29 2.88 -12.30
N PRO A 160 10.12 4.16 -11.89
CA PRO A 160 9.89 4.49 -10.48
C PRO A 160 8.70 3.71 -9.92
N ALA A 161 8.85 3.22 -8.69
CA ALA A 161 7.88 2.32 -8.06
C ALA A 161 7.82 2.50 -6.54
N LEU A 162 6.61 2.38 -5.99
CA LEU A 162 6.37 2.30 -4.56
C LEU A 162 5.36 1.20 -4.23
N LEU A 163 5.37 0.74 -2.99
CA LEU A 163 4.31 -0.07 -2.41
C LEU A 163 3.50 0.80 -1.45
N PHE A 164 2.18 0.74 -1.54
CA PHE A 164 1.25 1.43 -0.67
C PHE A 164 0.37 0.41 0.05
N GLU A 165 0.49 0.36 1.37
CA GLU A 165 -0.45 -0.35 2.22
C GLU A 165 -1.50 0.63 2.73
N ALA A 166 -2.76 0.39 2.37
CA ALA A 166 -3.83 1.35 2.65
C ALA A 166 -4.28 1.38 4.12
N GLY A 167 -3.91 0.36 4.90
CA GLY A 167 -4.24 0.20 6.31
C GLY A 167 -4.08 -1.25 6.78
N ILE A 168 -4.36 -1.51 8.05
CA ILE A 168 -4.13 -2.80 8.73
C ILE A 168 -5.44 -3.56 8.85
N ILE A 169 -5.63 -4.61 8.04
CA ILE A 169 -6.90 -5.34 7.95
C ILE A 169 -7.16 -6.29 9.12
N VAL A 170 -6.16 -6.55 9.95
CA VAL A 170 -6.34 -7.29 11.22
C VAL A 170 -6.86 -6.40 12.35
N ASN A 171 -6.92 -5.07 12.16
CA ASN A 171 -7.58 -4.15 13.08
C ASN A 171 -9.10 -4.20 12.87
N ARG A 172 -9.85 -4.48 13.95
CA ARG A 172 -11.30 -4.74 13.86
C ARG A 172 -12.10 -3.50 13.47
N VAL A 173 -11.60 -2.30 13.75
CA VAL A 173 -12.24 -1.05 13.36
C VAL A 173 -11.79 -0.67 11.95
N GLU A 174 -10.48 -0.61 11.73
CA GLU A 174 -9.93 -0.14 10.45
C GLU A 174 -10.34 -1.03 9.27
N GLU A 175 -10.48 -2.36 9.44
CA GLU A 175 -10.94 -3.20 8.33
C GLU A 175 -12.33 -2.81 7.80
N LEU A 176 -13.22 -2.29 8.66
CA LEU A 176 -14.54 -1.83 8.22
C LEU A 176 -14.44 -0.48 7.52
N GLU A 177 -13.57 0.40 8.02
CA GLU A 177 -13.27 1.67 7.37
C GLU A 177 -12.66 1.47 5.98
N LEU A 178 -11.76 0.50 5.83
CA LEU A 178 -11.15 0.14 4.54
C LEU A 178 -12.18 -0.44 3.55
N LEU A 179 -13.28 -1.00 4.04
CA LEU A 179 -14.44 -1.40 3.25
C LEU A 179 -15.39 -0.23 2.91
N ASP A 180 -15.25 0.93 3.54
CA ASP A 180 -16.03 2.11 3.20
C ASP A 180 -15.59 2.72 1.85
N ALA A 181 -16.55 2.93 0.96
CA ALA A 181 -16.27 3.41 -0.40
C ALA A 181 -15.87 4.89 -0.44
N ASP A 182 -16.43 5.73 0.44
CA ASP A 182 -16.08 7.15 0.50
C ASP A 182 -14.66 7.34 1.03
N ARG A 183 -14.26 6.59 2.06
CA ARG A 183 -12.88 6.56 2.57
C ARG A 183 -11.89 6.14 1.49
N ARG A 184 -12.16 5.04 0.78
CA ARG A 184 -11.28 4.59 -0.32
C ARG A 184 -11.16 5.64 -1.42
N ARG A 185 -12.28 6.26 -1.83
CA ARG A 185 -12.27 7.34 -2.82
C ARG A 185 -11.42 8.53 -2.36
N LYS A 186 -11.60 8.99 -1.12
CA LYS A 186 -10.83 10.13 -0.56
C LYS A 186 -9.32 9.87 -0.54
N MET A 187 -8.90 8.65 -0.18
CA MET A 187 -7.49 8.23 -0.24
C MET A 187 -6.99 8.15 -1.68
N ALA A 188 -7.76 7.54 -2.59
CA ALA A 188 -7.39 7.40 -4.00
C ALA A 188 -7.22 8.78 -4.67
N ASP A 189 -8.12 9.72 -4.37
CA ASP A 189 -8.00 11.11 -4.82
C ASP A 189 -6.74 11.79 -4.27
N ALA A 190 -6.40 11.55 -3.00
CA ALA A 190 -5.19 12.09 -2.38
C ALA A 190 -3.92 11.63 -3.12
N ILE A 191 -3.88 10.34 -3.44
CA ILE A 191 -2.78 9.70 -4.17
C ILE A 191 -2.71 10.25 -5.59
N ALA A 192 -3.83 10.30 -6.31
CA ALA A 192 -3.84 10.76 -7.69
C ALA A 192 -3.45 12.25 -7.82
N ASP A 193 -3.88 13.09 -6.89
CA ASP A 193 -3.49 14.51 -6.83
C ASP A 193 -1.98 14.67 -6.56
N ALA A 194 -1.44 13.92 -5.58
CA ALA A 194 -0.02 13.95 -5.26
C ALA A 194 0.84 13.47 -6.44
N MET A 195 0.42 12.38 -7.10
CA MET A 195 1.12 11.81 -8.24
C MET A 195 1.18 12.77 -9.42
N ARG A 196 0.11 13.53 -9.69
CA ARG A 196 0.12 14.56 -10.75
C ARG A 196 1.24 15.58 -10.52
N VAL A 197 1.46 16.00 -9.28
CA VAL A 197 2.47 17.00 -8.93
C VAL A 197 3.88 16.40 -8.94
N CYS A 198 4.09 15.27 -8.26
CA CYS A 198 5.43 14.69 -8.11
C CYS A 198 6.05 14.20 -9.43
N MET A 199 5.19 13.81 -10.40
CA MET A 199 5.59 13.37 -11.73
C MET A 199 5.88 14.54 -12.69
N GLN A 200 5.33 15.74 -12.43
CA GLN A 200 5.63 16.95 -13.19
C GLN A 200 6.97 17.56 -12.77
N ASN A 201 7.28 17.53 -11.46
CA ASN A 201 8.51 18.08 -10.88
C ASN A 201 9.75 17.17 -11.05
N GLY A 202 9.66 16.12 -11.88
CA GLY A 202 10.75 15.17 -12.14
C GLY A 202 11.21 15.11 -13.59
N LYS A 203 10.71 16.03 -14.44
CA LYS A 203 11.25 16.31 -15.78
C LYS A 203 12.20 17.49 -15.68
#